data_AF-A0A928WUL1-F1
#
_entry.id   AF-A0A928WUL1-F1
#
_cell.length_a   1.000
_cell.length_b   1.000
_cell.length_c   1.000
_cell.angle_alpha   90.00
_cell.angle_beta   90.00
_cell.angle_gamma   90.00
#
_symmetry.space_group_name_H-M   'P 1'
#
loop_
_entity.id
_entity.type
_entity.pdbx_description
1 polymer ?
#
loop_
_entity_poly.entity_id
_entity_poly.type
_entity_poly.pdbx_seq_one_letter_code
_entity_poly.pdbx_strand_id
1 'polypeptide(L)'
;MPTVPASFDFPKWDTRWHWQSQLHYHLLQEQQGSTKYRSAEINRIRNRLSRDTTVPLTYLGQIYLQELPCLRAECGLPGNGVLLFFYDLVNDPGGYKASSKGAWRCIYLDNRIEQLQPANKDDYGGELFPHCGLCFTEEWMLGIPEFKFEETNQYQIDWGELTTVLEKQFGVKVATVACGVEHRLFGYDGPMQESMERMCQLRFHGIEGYSKQSEPIESGVKDWQLLLQLDSDVSVDWQFGDSGRLYFWIRQQDLQKHDFSKIWFEMQCA
;
A
#
# COMPACT_ATOMS: atom_id res chain seq x y z
N MET A 1 20.62 1.61 -3.73
CA MET A 1 20.29 2.42 -2.55
C MET A 1 19.55 3.66 -3.00
N PRO A 2 18.65 4.26 -2.19
CA PRO A 2 18.03 5.53 -2.55
C PRO A 2 19.06 6.66 -2.62
N THR A 3 18.75 7.70 -3.37
CA THR A 3 19.48 8.96 -3.33
C THR A 3 18.83 9.89 -2.31
N VAL A 4 19.56 10.28 -1.27
CA VAL A 4 19.04 11.04 -0.13
C VAL A 4 20.06 12.10 0.30
N PRO A 5 19.67 13.10 1.11
CA PRO A 5 20.61 14.03 1.72
C PRO A 5 21.62 13.30 2.61
N ALA A 6 22.81 13.87 2.80
CA ALA A 6 23.87 13.28 3.62
C ALA A 6 23.44 12.93 5.06
N SER A 7 22.52 13.72 5.63
CA SER A 7 22.01 13.57 6.99
C SER A 7 20.65 12.86 7.06
N PHE A 8 20.30 12.06 6.04
CA PHE A 8 19.02 11.39 5.99
C PHE A 8 18.94 10.28 7.05
N ASP A 9 17.96 10.37 7.94
CA ASP A 9 17.67 9.32 8.90
C ASP A 9 16.68 8.33 8.28
N PHE A 10 17.11 7.08 8.12
CA PHE A 10 16.27 6.05 7.53
C PHE A 10 15.08 5.74 8.44
N PRO A 11 13.86 5.63 7.88
CA PRO A 11 12.68 5.45 8.69
C PRO A 11 12.72 4.12 9.44
N LYS A 12 12.34 4.19 10.72
CA LYS A 12 12.20 3.05 11.62
C LYS A 12 10.79 2.99 12.18
N TRP A 13 10.36 1.80 12.57
CA TRP A 13 9.07 1.55 13.18
C TRP A 13 9.25 0.96 14.58
N ASP A 14 8.64 1.59 15.58
CA ASP A 14 8.47 0.97 16.89
C ASP A 14 7.26 0.02 16.85
N THR A 15 7.56 -1.28 16.79
CA THR A 15 6.58 -2.36 16.69
C THR A 15 5.85 -2.66 18.02
N ARG A 16 6.18 -1.97 19.11
CA ARG A 16 5.68 -2.31 20.46
C ARG A 16 4.16 -2.32 20.53
N TRP A 17 3.51 -1.27 20.03
CA TRP A 17 2.05 -1.16 20.10
C TRP A 17 1.36 -2.24 19.25
N HIS A 18 1.93 -2.57 18.09
CA HIS A 18 1.47 -3.68 17.25
C HIS A 18 1.50 -4.99 18.03
N TRP A 19 2.65 -5.36 18.58
CA TRP A 19 2.80 -6.62 19.30
C TRP A 19 2.00 -6.68 20.60
N GLN A 20 1.83 -5.55 21.31
CA GLN A 20 0.94 -5.49 22.48
C GLN A 20 -0.53 -5.72 22.09
N SER A 21 -0.97 -5.14 20.98
CA SER A 21 -2.34 -5.33 20.46
C SER A 21 -2.57 -6.79 20.05
N GLN A 22 -1.59 -7.41 19.37
CA GLN A 22 -1.65 -8.83 19.02
C GLN A 22 -1.65 -9.73 20.28
N LEU A 23 -0.80 -9.43 21.27
CA LEU A 23 -0.76 -10.18 22.53
C LEU A 23 -2.12 -10.14 23.24
N HIS A 24 -2.73 -8.95 23.32
CA HIS A 24 -4.05 -8.79 23.92
C HIS A 24 -5.11 -9.62 23.20
N TYR A 25 -5.13 -9.56 21.86
CA TYR A 25 -6.04 -10.37 21.03
C TYR A 25 -5.89 -11.87 21.32
N HIS A 26 -4.67 -12.40 21.32
CA HIS A 26 -4.44 -13.83 21.57
C HIS A 26 -4.78 -14.26 22.99
N LEU A 27 -4.57 -13.40 24.00
CA LEU A 27 -4.97 -13.69 25.38
C LEU A 27 -6.50 -13.77 25.54
N LEU A 28 -7.25 -12.91 24.86
CA LEU A 28 -8.73 -12.99 24.84
C LEU A 28 -9.21 -14.29 24.21
N GLN A 29 -8.58 -14.70 23.10
CA GLN A 29 -8.91 -15.97 22.43
C GLN A 29 -8.55 -17.19 23.29
N GLU A 30 -7.45 -17.13 24.07
CA GLU A 30 -7.05 -18.21 24.97
C GLU A 30 -8.08 -18.44 26.10
N GLN A 31 -8.70 -17.36 26.61
CA GLN A 31 -9.79 -17.46 27.60
C GLN A 31 -11.02 -18.20 27.07
N GLN A 32 -11.26 -18.16 25.76
CA GLN A 32 -12.37 -18.85 25.08
C GLN A 32 -12.03 -20.30 24.70
N GLY A 33 -10.79 -20.74 24.93
CA GLY A 33 -10.31 -22.07 24.63
C GLY A 33 -8.83 -22.03 24.24
N SER A 34 -7.97 -22.68 25.02
CA SER A 34 -6.54 -22.72 24.73
C SER A 34 -6.19 -23.88 23.79
N THR A 35 -5.29 -23.61 22.85
CA THR A 35 -4.69 -24.63 21.98
C THR A 35 -3.17 -24.52 22.09
N LYS A 36 -2.45 -25.61 21.82
CA LYS A 36 -0.98 -25.62 21.82
C LYS A 36 -0.40 -24.53 20.89
N TYR A 37 -1.06 -24.28 19.76
CA TYR A 37 -0.70 -23.20 18.84
C TYR A 37 -0.85 -21.82 19.48
N ARG A 38 -2.00 -21.53 20.12
CA ARG A 38 -2.26 -20.24 20.76
C ARG A 38 -1.25 -19.92 21.86
N SER A 39 -0.96 -20.88 22.74
CA SER A 39 0.03 -20.66 23.81
C SER A 39 1.45 -20.48 23.26
N ALA A 40 1.80 -21.16 22.15
CA ALA A 40 3.07 -20.94 21.47
C ALA A 40 3.17 -19.52 20.88
N GLU A 41 2.09 -19.02 20.26
CA GLU A 41 2.04 -17.67 19.68
C GLU A 41 2.15 -16.58 20.75
N ILE A 42 1.45 -16.73 21.89
CA ILE A 42 1.56 -15.82 23.03
C ILE A 42 3.02 -15.74 23.54
N ASN A 43 3.71 -16.88 23.64
CA ASN A 43 5.10 -16.91 24.07
C ASN A 43 6.05 -16.29 23.04
N ARG A 44 5.80 -16.50 21.74
CA ARG A 44 6.52 -15.84 20.65
C ARG A 44 6.40 -14.31 20.77
N ILE A 45 5.19 -13.79 20.94
CA ILE A 45 4.93 -12.36 21.05
C ILE A 45 5.59 -11.77 22.32
N ARG A 46 5.52 -12.48 23.46
CA ARG A 46 6.21 -12.05 24.70
C ARG A 46 7.73 -11.94 24.52
N ASN A 47 8.35 -12.92 23.84
CA ASN A 47 9.79 -12.88 23.55
C ASN A 47 10.13 -11.73 22.60
N ARG A 48 9.27 -11.43 21.62
CA ARG A 48 9.44 -10.27 20.74
C ARG A 48 9.41 -8.96 21.53
N LEU A 49 8.44 -8.82 22.44
CA LEU A 49 8.28 -7.64 23.29
C LEU A 49 9.39 -7.46 24.34
N SER A 50 10.16 -8.50 24.65
CA SER A 50 11.29 -8.42 25.59
C SER A 50 12.59 -7.93 24.95
N ARG A 51 12.59 -7.67 23.64
CA ARG A 51 13.75 -7.19 22.86
C ARG A 51 13.51 -5.75 22.42
N ASP A 52 14.48 -5.16 21.71
CA ASP A 52 14.23 -3.90 20.99
C ASP A 52 13.09 -4.10 19.99
N THR A 53 12.12 -3.21 20.06
CA THR A 53 10.91 -3.18 19.24
C THR A 53 11.07 -2.28 18.02
N THR A 54 12.15 -1.51 17.95
CA THR A 54 12.45 -0.64 16.83
C THR A 54 13.06 -1.45 15.69
N VAL A 55 12.46 -1.37 14.50
CA VAL A 55 12.97 -2.03 13.29
C VAL A 55 13.14 -1.01 12.17
N PRO A 56 14.18 -1.13 11.33
CA PRO A 56 14.30 -0.34 10.11
C PRO A 56 13.22 -0.77 9.12
N LEU A 57 12.66 0.20 8.37
CA LEU A 57 11.77 -0.10 7.26
C LEU A 57 12.56 -0.43 6.00
N THR A 58 12.02 -1.34 5.20
CA THR A 58 12.60 -1.70 3.91
C THR A 58 12.26 -0.65 2.85
N TYR A 59 13.29 -0.13 2.17
CA TYR A 59 13.21 0.72 0.99
C TYR A 59 12.68 -0.07 -0.21
N LEU A 60 11.57 0.40 -0.79
CA LEU A 60 10.91 -0.23 -1.93
C LEU A 60 11.24 0.47 -3.24
N GLY A 61 11.47 1.77 -3.22
CA GLY A 61 11.70 2.52 -4.44
C GLY A 61 11.62 4.02 -4.25
N GLN A 62 12.05 4.75 -5.27
CA GLN A 62 11.98 6.20 -5.33
C GLN A 62 11.52 6.66 -6.71
N ILE A 63 10.81 7.78 -6.75
CA ILE A 63 10.23 8.32 -7.98
C ILE A 63 10.56 9.81 -8.05
N TYR A 64 11.22 10.22 -9.13
CA TYR A 64 11.53 11.62 -9.40
C TYR A 64 10.36 12.28 -10.13
N LEU A 65 9.74 13.27 -9.51
CA LEU A 65 8.55 13.92 -10.07
C LEU A 65 8.83 14.68 -11.37
N GLN A 66 10.07 15.13 -11.56
CA GLN A 66 10.51 15.81 -12.79
C GLN A 66 10.52 14.90 -14.03
N GLU A 67 10.58 13.57 -13.83
CA GLU A 67 10.52 12.59 -14.92
C GLU A 67 9.06 12.29 -15.33
N LEU A 68 8.09 12.76 -14.55
CA LEU A 68 6.66 12.48 -14.70
C LEU A 68 5.83 13.78 -14.69
N PRO A 69 5.99 14.66 -15.69
CA PRO A 69 5.29 15.94 -15.74
C PRO A 69 3.76 15.80 -15.81
N CYS A 70 3.22 14.67 -16.29
CA CYS A 70 1.78 14.38 -16.29
C CYS A 70 1.18 14.41 -14.88
N LEU A 71 1.90 13.93 -13.86
CA LEU A 71 1.43 13.90 -12.48
C LEU A 71 1.23 15.29 -11.87
N ARG A 72 1.93 16.30 -12.39
CA ARG A 72 1.68 17.69 -12.00
C ARG A 72 0.31 18.15 -12.47
N ALA A 73 -0.07 17.80 -13.70
CA ALA A 73 -1.33 18.22 -14.29
C ALA A 73 -2.52 17.47 -13.66
N GLU A 74 -2.35 16.18 -13.40
CA GLU A 74 -3.43 15.30 -12.92
C GLU A 74 -3.58 15.30 -11.39
N CYS A 75 -2.47 15.30 -10.67
CA CYS A 75 -2.46 15.11 -9.22
C CYS A 75 -2.11 16.37 -8.42
N GLY A 76 -1.74 17.47 -9.11
CA GLY A 76 -1.32 18.72 -8.48
C GLY A 76 0.05 18.65 -7.80
N LEU A 77 0.83 17.60 -8.08
CA LEU A 77 2.16 17.44 -7.52
C LEU A 77 3.15 18.49 -8.04
N PRO A 78 4.19 18.85 -7.27
CA PRO A 78 5.24 19.73 -7.77
C PRO A 78 5.96 19.08 -8.96
N GLY A 79 6.43 19.89 -9.90
CA GLY A 79 7.16 19.40 -11.08
C GLY A 79 8.56 18.87 -10.78
N ASN A 80 8.94 18.79 -9.50
CA ASN A 80 10.24 18.39 -9.00
C ASN A 80 10.13 17.88 -7.55
N GLY A 81 11.18 17.22 -7.10
CA GLY A 81 11.24 16.48 -5.84
C GLY A 81 11.20 14.97 -6.06
N VAL A 82 11.32 14.23 -4.95
CA VAL A 82 11.44 12.77 -4.94
C VAL A 82 10.49 12.18 -3.91
N LEU A 83 9.72 11.17 -4.31
CA LEU A 83 8.96 10.34 -3.40
C LEU A 83 9.75 9.07 -3.09
N LEU A 84 9.94 8.75 -1.82
CA LEU A 84 10.59 7.50 -1.37
C LEU A 84 9.60 6.66 -0.60
N PHE A 85 9.54 5.36 -0.91
CA PHE A 85 8.58 4.42 -0.33
C PHE A 85 9.28 3.38 0.53
N PHE A 86 8.71 3.12 1.70
CA PHE A 86 9.22 2.17 2.67
C PHE A 86 8.10 1.34 3.30
N TYR A 87 8.39 0.07 3.59
CA TYR A 87 7.51 -0.85 4.30
C TYR A 87 8.29 -1.90 5.11
N ASP A 88 7.74 -2.40 6.21
CA ASP A 88 8.33 -3.50 6.99
C ASP A 88 7.96 -4.86 6.38
N LEU A 89 8.82 -5.35 5.48
CA LEU A 89 8.69 -6.68 4.88
C LEU A 89 9.06 -7.83 5.84
N VAL A 90 9.72 -7.54 6.97
CA VAL A 90 10.17 -8.58 7.90
C VAL A 90 9.06 -9.00 8.86
N ASN A 91 8.36 -8.02 9.45
CA ASN A 91 7.21 -8.31 10.32
C ASN A 91 5.89 -8.36 9.53
N ASP A 92 5.86 -7.83 8.30
CA ASP A 92 4.76 -7.85 7.34
C ASP A 92 3.36 -7.70 7.96
N PRO A 93 3.06 -6.55 8.58
CA PRO A 93 1.82 -6.39 9.35
C PRO A 93 0.55 -6.18 8.49
N GLY A 94 0.67 -6.15 7.17
CA GLY A 94 -0.43 -6.12 6.19
C GLY A 94 -1.28 -4.85 6.12
N GLY A 95 -1.14 -3.92 7.08
CA GLY A 95 -1.88 -2.65 7.08
C GLY A 95 -3.34 -2.71 7.56
N TYR A 96 -3.86 -3.90 7.87
CA TYR A 96 -5.26 -4.09 8.25
C TYR A 96 -5.67 -3.59 9.65
N LYS A 97 -4.69 -3.20 10.47
CA LYS A 97 -4.92 -2.78 11.86
C LYS A 97 -4.32 -1.41 12.10
N ALA A 98 -5.02 -0.58 12.87
CA ALA A 98 -4.50 0.73 13.25
C ALA A 98 -3.19 0.61 14.06
N SER A 99 -3.02 -0.49 14.81
CA SER A 99 -1.79 -0.79 15.55
C SER A 99 -0.56 -1.00 14.67
N SER A 100 -0.75 -1.23 13.37
CA SER A 100 0.34 -1.38 12.39
C SER A 100 0.83 -0.03 11.84
N LYS A 101 0.15 1.09 12.18
CA LYS A 101 0.57 2.43 11.76
C LYS A 101 2.00 2.69 12.22
N GLY A 102 2.88 2.99 11.28
CA GLY A 102 4.32 3.02 11.54
C GLY A 102 5.13 2.14 10.60
N ALA A 103 4.54 1.02 10.19
CA ALA A 103 5.20 0.01 9.36
C ALA A 103 5.43 0.43 7.90
N TRP A 104 4.87 1.56 7.47
CA TRP A 104 5.03 2.10 6.12
C TRP A 104 5.32 3.60 6.18
N ARG A 105 6.04 4.10 5.17
CA ARG A 105 6.30 5.53 4.98
C ARG A 105 6.37 5.87 3.50
N CYS A 106 5.83 7.04 3.15
CA CYS A 106 6.22 7.77 1.95
C CYS A 106 6.87 9.07 2.41
N ILE A 107 8.08 9.34 1.95
CA ILE A 107 8.82 10.55 2.27
C ILE A 107 8.93 11.37 0.99
N TYR A 108 8.43 12.59 1.04
CA TYR A 108 8.62 13.57 -0.03
C TYR A 108 9.84 14.42 0.30
N LEU A 109 10.87 14.33 -0.54
CA LEU A 109 12.00 15.25 -0.53
C LEU A 109 11.73 16.35 -1.55
N ASP A 110 11.83 17.58 -1.07
CA ASP A 110 11.58 18.77 -1.88
C ASP A 110 12.67 19.00 -2.94
N ASN A 111 12.63 20.19 -3.53
CA ASN A 111 13.34 20.60 -4.74
C ASN A 111 14.85 20.81 -4.58
N ARG A 112 15.52 19.95 -3.81
CA ARG A 112 16.97 19.95 -3.59
C ARG A 112 17.62 18.67 -4.11
N ILE A 113 17.17 18.22 -5.29
CA ILE A 113 17.66 16.99 -5.92
C ILE A 113 19.19 17.03 -6.12
N GLU A 114 19.74 18.21 -6.39
CA GLU A 114 21.18 18.46 -6.53
C GLU A 114 22.01 18.11 -5.28
N GLN A 115 21.37 18.05 -4.11
CA GLN A 115 22.00 17.70 -2.82
C GLN A 115 21.84 16.21 -2.48
N LEU A 116 21.13 15.44 -3.31
CA LEU A 116 20.92 14.02 -3.10
C LEU A 116 22.12 13.23 -3.60
N GLN A 117 22.54 12.26 -2.81
CA GLN A 117 23.60 11.32 -3.17
C GLN A 117 23.15 9.90 -2.84
N PRO A 118 23.67 8.87 -3.53
CA PRO A 118 23.40 7.48 -3.16
C PRO A 118 23.73 7.26 -1.69
N ALA A 119 22.77 6.76 -0.92
CA ALA A 119 23.00 6.45 0.49
C ALA A 119 24.04 5.35 0.65
N ASN A 120 24.82 5.42 1.73
CA ASN A 120 25.69 4.31 2.10
C ASN A 120 24.84 3.12 2.53
N LYS A 121 25.13 1.95 1.95
CA LYS A 121 24.44 0.70 2.28
C LYS A 121 24.67 0.30 3.74
N ASP A 122 25.82 0.63 4.32
CA ASP A 122 26.17 0.26 5.69
C ASP A 122 25.36 1.05 6.74
N ASP A 123 24.85 2.23 6.37
CA ASP A 123 24.00 3.07 7.24
C ASP A 123 22.52 2.61 7.22
N TYR A 124 22.16 1.73 6.28
CA TYR A 124 20.80 1.27 6.08
C TYR A 124 20.61 -0.14 6.66
N GLY A 125 19.73 -0.24 7.67
CA GLY A 125 19.49 -1.49 8.39
C GLY A 125 18.38 -2.37 7.81
N GLY A 126 17.67 -1.94 6.77
CA GLY A 126 16.55 -2.69 6.18
C GLY A 126 17.02 -3.75 5.19
N GLU A 127 16.07 -4.56 4.69
CA GLU A 127 16.38 -5.54 3.65
C GLU A 127 16.74 -4.87 2.33
N LEU A 128 17.54 -5.57 1.52
CA LEU A 128 18.05 -5.09 0.25
C LEU A 128 17.61 -6.00 -0.87
N PHE A 129 17.05 -5.39 -1.90
CA PHE A 129 16.56 -6.05 -3.09
C PHE A 129 17.39 -5.61 -4.32
N PRO A 130 17.39 -6.41 -5.40
CA PRO A 130 17.92 -5.98 -6.69
C PRO A 130 17.37 -4.62 -7.11
N HIS A 131 18.22 -3.84 -7.79
CA HIS A 131 17.81 -2.55 -8.34
C HIS A 131 17.37 -2.69 -9.78
N CYS A 132 16.25 -2.07 -10.13
CA CYS A 132 15.80 -1.91 -11.51
C CYS A 132 15.52 -0.43 -11.82
N GLY A 133 15.59 -0.08 -13.10
CA GLY A 133 15.09 1.20 -13.59
C GLY A 133 13.59 1.11 -13.85
N LEU A 134 12.87 2.22 -13.67
CA LEU A 134 11.44 2.29 -13.90
C LEU A 134 11.16 2.74 -15.34
N CYS A 135 10.11 2.19 -15.94
CA CYS A 135 9.55 2.64 -17.21
C CYS A 135 8.04 2.83 -17.01
N PHE A 136 7.51 3.95 -17.48
CA PHE A 136 6.12 4.32 -17.29
C PHE A 136 5.38 4.35 -18.61
N THR A 137 4.16 3.82 -18.60
CA THR A 137 3.23 3.89 -19.72
C THR A 137 1.88 4.33 -19.18
N GLU A 138 1.23 5.24 -19.88
CA GLU A 138 -0.15 5.64 -19.55
C GLU A 138 -1.12 4.53 -19.97
N GLU A 139 -2.06 4.21 -19.08
CA GLU A 139 -3.09 3.22 -19.32
C GLU A 139 -4.48 3.84 -19.10
N TRP A 140 -5.38 3.61 -20.04
CA TRP A 140 -6.78 4.01 -19.93
C TRP A 140 -7.56 2.90 -19.25
N MET A 141 -8.14 3.20 -18.10
CA MET A 141 -8.96 2.26 -17.36
C MET A 141 -10.41 2.71 -17.31
N LEU A 142 -11.30 1.75 -17.50
CA LEU A 142 -12.69 1.94 -17.10
C LEU A 142 -12.71 1.83 -15.59
N GLY A 143 -12.85 2.97 -14.91
CA GLY A 143 -13.08 2.97 -13.47
C GLY A 143 -14.26 2.05 -13.19
N ILE A 144 -14.00 0.92 -12.53
CA ILE A 144 -15.05 -0.01 -12.15
C ILE A 144 -15.92 0.81 -11.18
N PRO A 145 -17.15 1.20 -11.55
CA PRO A 145 -18.04 1.80 -10.57
C PRO A 145 -18.10 0.79 -9.43
N GLU A 146 -18.00 1.23 -8.17
CA GLU A 146 -18.32 0.38 -7.02
C GLU A 146 -19.70 -0.23 -7.29
N PHE A 147 -19.72 -1.42 -7.90
CA PHE A 147 -20.95 -2.11 -8.18
C PHE A 147 -21.39 -2.56 -6.80
N LYS A 148 -22.27 -1.75 -6.20
CA LYS A 148 -23.10 -2.20 -5.09
C LYS A 148 -23.93 -3.33 -5.68
N PHE A 149 -23.39 -4.54 -5.62
CA PHE A 149 -24.17 -5.74 -5.76
C PHE A 149 -25.16 -5.68 -4.61
N GLU A 150 -26.33 -5.10 -4.87
CA GLU A 150 -27.51 -5.52 -4.13
C GLU A 150 -27.54 -7.03 -4.35
N GLU A 151 -27.42 -7.81 -3.27
CA GLU A 151 -27.37 -9.29 -3.25
C GLU A 151 -28.57 -9.95 -3.97
N THR A 152 -29.46 -9.17 -4.57
CA THR A 152 -30.72 -9.51 -5.21
C THR A 152 -30.65 -9.63 -6.73
N ASN A 153 -29.62 -9.13 -7.41
CA ASN A 153 -29.59 -9.12 -8.88
C ASN A 153 -28.61 -10.14 -9.47
N GLN A 154 -29.19 -11.22 -10.00
CA GLN A 154 -28.56 -12.33 -10.73
C GLN A 154 -28.00 -11.93 -12.12
N TYR A 155 -27.42 -10.73 -12.26
CA TYR A 155 -26.77 -10.36 -13.52
C TYR A 155 -25.37 -10.96 -13.56
N GLN A 156 -25.25 -12.11 -14.23
CA GLN A 156 -23.96 -12.64 -14.63
C GLN A 156 -23.45 -11.78 -15.79
N ILE A 157 -22.42 -10.97 -15.55
CA ILE A 157 -21.77 -10.18 -16.60
C ILE A 157 -20.97 -11.16 -17.47
N ASP A 158 -21.32 -11.27 -18.74
CA ASP A 158 -20.44 -11.88 -19.73
C ASP A 158 -19.34 -10.87 -20.08
N TRP A 159 -18.16 -11.05 -19.48
CA TRP A 159 -17.00 -10.20 -19.73
C TRP A 159 -16.54 -10.22 -21.19
N GLY A 160 -16.76 -11.30 -21.92
CA GLY A 160 -16.44 -11.39 -23.34
C GLY A 160 -17.38 -10.55 -24.20
N GLU A 161 -18.68 -10.58 -23.90
CA GLU A 161 -19.67 -9.72 -24.55
C GLU A 161 -19.41 -8.24 -24.24
N LEU A 162 -19.20 -7.90 -22.96
CA LEU A 162 -18.89 -6.53 -22.54
C LEU A 162 -17.65 -6.00 -23.25
N THR A 163 -16.58 -6.79 -23.30
CA THR A 163 -15.35 -6.46 -24.04
C THR A 163 -15.66 -6.16 -25.49
N THR A 164 -16.37 -7.07 -26.18
CA THR A 164 -16.72 -6.91 -27.60
C THR A 164 -17.52 -5.62 -27.85
N VAL A 165 -18.47 -5.31 -26.98
CA VAL A 165 -19.29 -4.09 -27.07
C VAL A 165 -18.43 -2.85 -26.89
N LEU A 166 -17.58 -2.82 -25.86
CA LEU A 166 -16.69 -1.69 -25.58
C LEU A 166 -15.69 -1.48 -26.72
N GLU A 167 -15.05 -2.54 -27.21
CA GLU A 167 -14.13 -2.48 -28.34
C GLU A 167 -14.81 -1.93 -29.59
N LYS A 168 -16.03 -2.39 -29.89
CA LYS A 168 -16.80 -1.91 -31.04
C LYS A 168 -17.25 -0.45 -30.88
N GLN A 169 -17.70 -0.06 -29.68
CA GLN A 169 -18.24 1.27 -29.42
C GLN A 169 -17.15 2.34 -29.39
N PHE A 170 -16.01 2.05 -28.79
CA PHE A 170 -14.91 3.00 -28.63
C PHE A 170 -13.80 2.83 -29.67
N GLY A 171 -13.83 1.76 -30.47
CA GLY A 171 -12.81 1.47 -31.47
C GLY A 171 -11.44 1.15 -30.88
N VAL A 172 -11.40 0.65 -29.63
CA VAL A 172 -10.19 0.30 -28.88
C VAL A 172 -10.09 -1.21 -28.70
N LYS A 173 -8.93 -1.72 -28.29
CA LYS A 173 -8.80 -3.08 -27.76
C LYS A 173 -8.89 -3.02 -26.25
N VAL A 174 -9.75 -3.85 -25.65
CA VAL A 174 -9.89 -3.91 -24.19
C VAL A 174 -8.99 -5.04 -23.67
N ALA A 175 -8.08 -4.70 -22.76
CA ALA A 175 -7.32 -5.71 -22.03
C ALA A 175 -8.20 -6.28 -20.91
N THR A 176 -8.46 -7.59 -20.92
CA THR A 176 -9.41 -8.23 -20.00
C THR A 176 -8.75 -8.91 -18.81
N VAL A 177 -7.45 -9.21 -18.92
CA VAL A 177 -6.65 -9.80 -17.85
C VAL A 177 -5.24 -9.29 -18.01
N ALA A 178 -4.72 -8.62 -17.00
CA ALA A 178 -3.28 -8.43 -16.93
C ALA A 178 -2.63 -9.77 -16.58
N CYS A 179 -2.19 -10.47 -17.61
CA CYS A 179 -1.33 -11.64 -17.43
C CYS A 179 0.08 -11.13 -17.12
N GLY A 180 0.40 -10.88 -15.84
CA GLY A 180 1.74 -10.48 -15.43
C GLY A 180 1.78 -9.66 -14.16
N VAL A 181 2.98 -9.18 -13.85
CA VAL A 181 3.28 -8.29 -12.73
C VAL A 181 2.72 -6.89 -13.02
N GLU A 182 1.91 -6.34 -12.10
CA GLU A 182 1.27 -5.02 -12.27
C GLU A 182 1.70 -4.00 -11.21
N HIS A 183 2.74 -3.23 -11.52
CA HIS A 183 3.09 -2.03 -10.75
C HIS A 183 2.33 -0.82 -11.29
N ARG A 184 1.73 0.00 -10.41
CA ARG A 184 0.94 1.19 -10.80
C ARG A 184 1.31 2.41 -9.99
N LEU A 185 1.26 3.57 -10.62
CA LEU A 185 1.53 4.86 -10.00
C LEU A 185 0.37 5.79 -10.32
N PHE A 186 -0.39 6.21 -9.30
CA PHE A 186 -1.67 6.90 -9.48
C PHE A 186 -2.66 6.11 -10.37
N GLY A 187 -3.76 6.74 -10.79
CA GLY A 187 -4.83 6.09 -11.55
C GLY A 187 -5.72 5.22 -10.68
N TYR A 188 -6.23 4.13 -11.26
CA TYR A 188 -7.01 3.11 -10.56
C TYR A 188 -6.11 1.96 -10.11
N ASP A 189 -6.46 1.33 -9.00
CA ASP A 189 -5.82 0.13 -8.51
C ASP A 189 -6.32 -1.13 -9.23
N GLY A 190 -5.55 -2.21 -9.09
CA GLY A 190 -6.00 -3.56 -9.42
C GLY A 190 -6.23 -4.37 -8.15
N PRO A 191 -7.32 -4.12 -7.39
CA PRO A 191 -7.55 -4.77 -6.11
C PRO A 191 -7.69 -6.28 -6.28
N MET A 192 -7.12 -7.04 -5.35
CA MET A 192 -7.23 -8.51 -5.32
C MET A 192 -8.40 -8.98 -4.44
N GLN A 193 -8.80 -8.15 -3.47
CA GLN A 193 -9.81 -8.45 -2.48
C GLN A 193 -10.91 -7.37 -2.47
N GLU A 194 -11.16 -6.71 -1.33
CA GLU A 194 -12.16 -5.63 -1.23
C GLU A 194 -11.66 -4.31 -1.83
N SER A 195 -12.58 -3.36 -2.09
CA SER A 195 -12.25 -1.99 -2.49
C SER A 195 -11.32 -1.33 -1.48
N MET A 196 -10.22 -0.83 -2.01
CA MET A 196 -9.15 -0.23 -1.23
C MET A 196 -9.55 1.11 -0.60
N GLU A 197 -10.36 1.92 -1.28
CA GLU A 197 -10.80 3.22 -0.79
C GLU A 197 -11.63 3.08 0.49
N ARG A 198 -12.57 2.14 0.48
CA ARG A 198 -13.43 1.87 1.63
C ARG A 198 -12.62 1.32 2.80
N MET A 199 -11.69 0.42 2.50
CA MET A 199 -10.80 -0.16 3.51
C MET A 199 -9.91 0.93 4.14
N CYS A 200 -9.23 1.73 3.33
CA CYS A 200 -8.43 2.86 3.82
C CYS A 200 -9.26 3.80 4.71
N GLN A 201 -10.49 4.12 4.30
CA GLN A 201 -11.37 5.00 5.06
C GLN A 201 -11.78 4.41 6.42
N LEU A 202 -12.13 3.13 6.48
CA LEU A 202 -12.45 2.43 7.73
C LEU A 202 -11.24 2.38 8.66
N ARG A 203 -10.07 1.98 8.12
CA ARG A 203 -8.85 1.80 8.90
C ARG A 203 -8.29 3.13 9.41
N PHE A 204 -8.40 4.19 8.62
CA PHE A 204 -8.06 5.55 9.05
C PHE A 204 -8.88 6.00 10.27
N HIS A 205 -10.14 5.56 10.38
CA HIS A 205 -11.00 5.81 11.53
C HIS A 205 -10.87 4.77 12.65
N GLY A 206 -9.88 3.87 12.56
CA GLY A 206 -9.63 2.84 13.57
C GLY A 206 -10.64 1.70 13.59
N ILE A 207 -11.44 1.54 12.52
CA ILE A 207 -12.42 0.48 12.41
C ILE A 207 -11.73 -0.72 11.74
N GLU A 208 -11.62 -1.82 12.48
CA GLU A 208 -11.05 -3.08 12.01
C GLU A 208 -12.14 -4.02 11.48
N GLY A 209 -11.77 -4.90 10.52
CA GLY A 209 -12.69 -5.85 9.91
C GLY A 209 -13.74 -5.21 8.99
N TYR A 210 -14.76 -6.01 8.65
CA TYR A 210 -15.90 -5.57 7.86
C TYR A 210 -16.95 -4.95 8.77
N SER A 211 -17.20 -3.65 8.62
CA SER A 211 -18.27 -2.96 9.32
C SER A 211 -19.40 -2.60 8.36
N LYS A 212 -20.65 -2.89 8.74
CA LYS A 212 -21.87 -2.40 8.06
C LYS A 212 -22.25 -0.96 8.50
N GLN A 213 -21.42 -0.28 9.30
CA GLN A 213 -21.73 1.05 9.86
C GLN A 213 -21.80 2.17 8.80
N SER A 214 -22.56 3.22 9.17
CA SER A 214 -23.37 4.15 8.39
C SER A 214 -22.67 5.28 7.58
N GLU A 215 -23.50 5.99 6.79
CA GLU A 215 -23.23 7.09 5.85
C GLU A 215 -22.07 8.10 6.12
N PRO A 216 -21.73 8.51 7.37
CA PRO A 216 -20.65 9.48 7.57
C PRO A 216 -19.26 9.00 7.10
N ILE A 217 -18.99 7.69 7.22
CA ILE A 217 -17.70 7.10 6.82
C ILE A 217 -17.59 7.06 5.30
N GLU A 218 -18.69 6.71 4.61
CA GLU A 218 -18.78 6.61 3.15
C GLU A 218 -18.49 7.95 2.45
N SER A 219 -18.78 9.08 3.10
CA SER A 219 -18.53 10.42 2.53
C SER A 219 -17.05 10.70 2.20
N GLY A 220 -16.12 10.08 2.92
CA GLY A 220 -14.67 10.27 2.71
C GLY A 220 -14.01 9.18 1.86
N VAL A 221 -14.74 8.14 1.44
CA VAL A 221 -14.19 7.05 0.61
C VAL A 221 -13.61 7.61 -0.68
N LYS A 222 -14.35 8.49 -1.35
CA LYS A 222 -13.95 9.12 -2.62
C LYS A 222 -12.79 10.12 -2.50
N ASP A 223 -12.38 10.47 -1.28
CA ASP A 223 -11.19 11.32 -1.05
C ASP A 223 -9.90 10.50 -1.16
N TRP A 224 -9.96 9.17 -1.10
CA TRP A 224 -8.78 8.32 -1.26
C TRP A 224 -8.38 8.16 -2.73
N GLN A 225 -7.08 8.26 -2.98
CA GLN A 225 -6.46 8.11 -4.29
C GLN A 225 -5.27 7.17 -4.17
N LEU A 226 -5.13 6.23 -5.12
CA LEU A 226 -3.96 5.39 -5.21
C LEU A 226 -2.73 6.28 -5.40
N LEU A 227 -1.71 6.07 -4.57
CA LEU A 227 -0.41 6.70 -4.72
C LEU A 227 0.55 5.74 -5.44
N LEU A 228 0.69 4.51 -4.96
CA LEU A 228 1.59 3.49 -5.53
C LEU A 228 1.02 2.09 -5.28
N GLN A 229 1.05 1.24 -6.30
CA GLN A 229 0.82 -0.20 -6.21
C GLN A 229 2.09 -0.92 -6.63
N LEU A 230 2.52 -1.89 -5.82
CA LEU A 230 3.64 -2.78 -6.15
C LEU A 230 3.15 -4.22 -6.09
N ASP A 231 3.35 -4.97 -7.17
CA ASP A 231 3.00 -6.38 -7.24
C ASP A 231 4.16 -7.28 -6.80
N SER A 232 3.86 -8.52 -6.45
CA SER A 232 4.89 -9.53 -6.30
C SER A 232 5.63 -9.68 -7.64
N ASP A 233 6.95 -9.55 -7.61
CA ASP A 233 7.78 -9.44 -8.80
C ASP A 233 9.10 -10.17 -8.60
N VAL A 234 9.18 -11.35 -9.22
CA VAL A 234 10.35 -12.22 -9.18
C VAL A 234 11.60 -11.59 -9.81
N SER A 235 11.45 -10.56 -10.67
CA SER A 235 12.60 -9.90 -11.29
C SER A 235 13.40 -9.02 -10.32
N VAL A 236 12.77 -8.64 -9.22
CA VAL A 236 13.37 -7.86 -8.11
C VAL A 236 13.27 -8.60 -6.78
N ASP A 237 13.11 -9.92 -6.83
CA ASP A 237 12.99 -10.81 -5.67
C ASP A 237 11.86 -10.41 -4.67
N TRP A 238 10.78 -9.80 -5.16
CA TRP A 238 9.62 -9.44 -4.34
C TRP A 238 8.57 -10.55 -4.32
N GLN A 239 8.19 -10.95 -3.10
CA GLN A 239 7.09 -11.87 -2.82
C GLN A 239 6.31 -11.34 -1.63
N PHE A 240 5.09 -10.85 -1.86
CA PHE A 240 4.25 -10.28 -0.82
C PHE A 240 3.13 -11.27 -0.47
N GLY A 241 3.12 -11.84 0.73
CA GLY A 241 2.16 -12.89 1.09
C GLY A 241 2.11 -14.02 0.05
N ASP A 242 0.89 -14.46 -0.29
CA ASP A 242 0.65 -15.43 -1.37
C ASP A 242 0.43 -14.72 -2.71
N SER A 243 1.53 -14.20 -3.28
CA SER A 243 1.56 -13.52 -4.59
C SER A 243 0.66 -12.29 -4.63
N GLY A 244 0.74 -11.49 -3.56
CA GLY A 244 -0.04 -10.30 -3.32
C GLY A 244 0.61 -9.01 -3.80
N ARG A 245 -0.05 -7.91 -3.44
CA ARG A 245 0.25 -6.53 -3.84
C ARG A 245 0.28 -5.62 -2.63
N LEU A 246 1.20 -4.66 -2.65
CA LEU A 246 1.28 -3.56 -1.70
C LEU A 246 0.62 -2.33 -2.30
N TYR A 247 -0.20 -1.64 -1.51
CA TYR A 247 -0.89 -0.44 -1.94
C TYR A 247 -0.64 0.70 -0.97
N PHE A 248 -0.18 1.82 -1.50
CA PHE A 248 -0.06 3.09 -0.80
C PHE A 248 -1.17 4.01 -1.27
N TRP A 249 -1.94 4.54 -0.33
CA TRP A 249 -3.09 5.38 -0.60
C TRP A 249 -2.96 6.72 0.13
N ILE A 250 -3.42 7.79 -0.50
CA ILE A 250 -3.40 9.12 0.10
C ILE A 250 -4.74 9.80 -0.13
N ARG A 251 -5.16 10.62 0.83
CA ARG A 251 -6.33 11.47 0.64
C ARG A 251 -5.99 12.65 -0.26
N GLN A 252 -6.86 13.03 -1.18
CA GLN A 252 -6.62 14.13 -2.12
C GLN A 252 -6.29 15.42 -1.36
N GLN A 253 -7.00 15.72 -0.27
CA GLN A 253 -6.72 16.90 0.56
C GLN A 253 -5.32 16.91 1.22
N ASP A 254 -4.74 15.74 1.51
CA ASP A 254 -3.40 15.64 2.09
C ASP A 254 -2.35 15.65 0.97
N LEU A 255 -2.65 15.06 -0.19
CA LEU A 255 -1.85 15.15 -1.40
C LEU A 255 -1.66 16.60 -1.85
N GLN A 256 -2.73 17.41 -1.89
CA GLN A 256 -2.66 18.84 -2.21
C GLN A 256 -1.82 19.66 -1.21
N LYS A 257 -1.65 19.15 0.02
CA LYS A 257 -0.79 19.75 1.05
C LYS A 257 0.62 19.16 1.07
N HIS A 258 0.90 18.19 0.18
CA HIS A 258 2.12 17.38 0.16
C HIS A 258 2.40 16.69 1.51
N ASP A 259 1.35 16.31 2.24
CA ASP A 259 1.45 15.67 3.56
C ASP A 259 1.41 14.14 3.42
N PHE A 260 2.52 13.58 2.94
CA PHE A 260 2.71 12.13 2.77
C PHE A 260 2.86 11.37 4.10
N SER A 261 2.85 12.07 5.25
CA SER A 261 2.85 11.42 6.56
C SER A 261 1.52 10.75 6.90
N LYS A 262 0.47 11.06 6.15
CA LYS A 262 -0.92 10.59 6.36
C LYS A 262 -1.38 9.52 5.39
N ILE A 263 -0.48 8.95 4.60
CA ILE A 263 -0.85 7.84 3.72
C ILE A 263 -1.37 6.65 4.53
N TRP A 264 -2.27 5.90 3.93
CA TRP A 264 -2.60 4.56 4.37
C TRP A 264 -1.89 3.53 3.51
N PHE A 265 -1.72 2.34 4.07
CA PHE A 265 -1.12 1.20 3.40
C PHE A 265 -1.99 -0.03 3.66
N GLU A 266 -2.10 -0.86 2.65
CA GLU A 266 -2.63 -2.20 2.81
C GLU A 266 -1.90 -3.15 1.88
N MET A 267 -1.75 -4.40 2.31
CA MET A 267 -1.35 -5.49 1.45
C MET A 267 -2.59 -6.33 1.14
N GLN A 268 -2.76 -6.82 -0.08
CA GLN A 268 -3.76 -7.84 -0.39
C GLN A 268 -3.08 -9.01 -1.09
N CYS A 269 -3.49 -10.23 -0.78
CA CYS A 269 -2.98 -11.44 -1.44
C CYS A 269 -4.14 -12.41 -1.72
N ALA A 270 -3.84 -13.49 -2.44
CA ALA A 270 -4.79 -14.58 -2.69
C ALA A 270 -5.19 -15.30 -1.40
#